data_AF-A0A2V7MHZ3-F1
#
_entry.id   AF-A0A2V7MHZ3-F1
#
_cell.length_a   1.000
_cell.length_b   1.000
_cell.length_c   1.000
_cell.angle_alpha   90.00
_cell.angle_beta   90.00
_cell.angle_gamma   90.00
#
_symmetry.space_group_name_H-M   'P 1'
#
loop_
_entity.id
_entity.type
_entity.pdbx_description
1 polymer ?
#
loop_
_entity_poly.entity_id
_entity_poly.type
_entity_poly.pdbx_seq_one_letter_code
_entity_poly.pdbx_strand_id
1 'polypeptide(L)' 'MLNLPGATAGDTGPEFSVFVNDHEMGGLSYLRSVPVDQIDSLRFMTMSEVGARYGPTNGPGIVVMLKQR' A
#
# COMPACT_ATOMS: atom_id res chain seq x y z
N MET A 1 32.72 -8.27 8.98
CA MET A 1 31.58 -7.58 8.32
C MET A 1 30.58 -7.23 9.40
N LEU A 2 30.23 -5.95 9.55
CA LEU A 2 29.35 -5.45 10.60
C LEU A 2 27.89 -5.66 10.16
N ASN A 3 27.15 -6.55 10.84
CA ASN A 3 25.73 -6.79 10.60
C ASN A 3 24.92 -5.69 11.28
N LEU A 4 24.37 -4.77 10.50
CA LEU A 4 23.45 -3.74 10.98
C LEU A 4 22.10 -4.41 11.29
N PRO A 5 21.59 -4.37 12.53
CA PRO A 5 20.24 -4.84 12.82
C PRO A 5 19.25 -3.89 12.14
N GLY A 6 18.64 -4.35 11.05
CA GLY A 6 17.67 -3.57 10.28
C GLY A 6 17.45 -4.05 8.85
N ALA A 7 18.35 -4.86 8.29
CA ALA A 7 18.19 -5.45 6.96
C ALA A 7 18.05 -6.97 7.07
N THR A 8 16.87 -7.44 7.52
CA THR A 8 16.50 -8.84 7.32
C THR A 8 16.27 -9.06 5.84
N ALA A 9 17.11 -9.91 5.24
CA ALA A 9 16.85 -10.55 3.97
C ALA A 9 15.43 -11.16 3.99
N GLY A 10 14.61 -10.79 3.02
CA GLY A 10 13.23 -11.28 2.87
C GLY A 10 12.19 -10.30 3.41
N ASP A 11 11.94 -9.21 2.67
CA ASP A 11 10.59 -8.65 2.60
C ASP A 11 9.75 -9.63 1.77
N THR A 12 9.50 -10.81 2.35
CA THR A 12 8.62 -11.85 1.81
C THR A 12 7.29 -11.75 2.55
N GLY A 13 6.88 -10.53 2.88
CA GLY A 13 5.48 -10.24 3.15
C GLY A 13 4.69 -10.30 1.85
N PRO A 14 3.36 -10.44 1.89
CA PRO A 14 2.57 -10.29 0.68
C PRO A 14 2.86 -8.90 0.07
N GLU A 15 3.12 -8.83 -1.23
CA GLU A 15 3.32 -7.57 -1.94
C GLU A 15 2.02 -6.76 -1.83
N PHE A 16 1.99 -5.78 -0.93
CA PHE A 16 0.84 -4.90 -0.74
C PHE A 16 0.81 -3.83 -1.84
N SER A 17 -0.32 -3.67 -2.52
CA SER A 17 -0.55 -2.53 -3.43
C SER A 17 -1.24 -1.37 -2.70
N VAL A 18 -0.75 -0.15 -2.90
CA VAL A 18 -1.35 1.08 -2.40
C VAL A 18 -2.07 1.76 -3.54
N PHE A 19 -3.34 2.07 -3.33
CA PHE A 19 -4.20 2.77 -4.28
C PHE A 19 -4.56 4.13 -3.70
N VAL A 20 -4.37 5.20 -4.46
CA VAL A 20 -4.73 6.57 -4.07
C VAL A 20 -5.76 7.09 -5.04
N ASN A 21 -6.94 7.47 -4.54
CA ASN A 21 -8.06 7.90 -5.39
C ASN A 21 -8.32 6.95 -6.57
N ASP A 22 -8.30 5.64 -6.30
CA ASP A 22 -8.50 4.55 -7.28
C ASP A 22 -7.32 4.29 -8.25
N HIS A 23 -6.18 4.97 -8.09
CA HIS A 23 -4.97 4.74 -8.88
C HIS A 23 -3.89 3.99 -8.09
N GLU A 24 -3.31 2.93 -8.67
CA GLU A 24 -2.18 2.23 -8.05
C GLU A 24 -0.93 3.13 -8.02
N MET A 25 -0.34 3.26 -6.84
CA MET A 25 0.86 4.08 -6.58
C MET A 25 2.09 3.22 -6.22
N GLY A 26 1.93 1.90 -6.14
CA GLY A 26 2.99 0.94 -5.80
C GLY A 26 2.85 0.37 -4.40
N GLY A 27 3.99 0.06 -3.76
CA GLY A 27 4.02 -0.64 -2.46
C GLY A 27 3.75 0.24 -1.23
N LEU A 28 3.73 -0.39 -0.04
CA LEU A 28 3.54 0.30 1.26
C LEU A 28 4.48 1.49 1.49
N SER A 29 5.67 1.47 0.90
CA SER A 29 6.62 2.59 0.97
C SER A 29 6.02 3.91 0.49
N TYR A 30 5.04 3.88 -0.42
CA TYR A 30 4.33 5.08 -0.88
C TYR A 30 3.52 5.74 0.24
N LEU A 31 2.98 4.99 1.20
CA LEU A 31 2.21 5.60 2.32
C LEU A 31 3.04 6.59 3.14
N ARG A 32 4.37 6.43 3.17
CA ARG A 32 5.28 7.35 3.88
C ARG A 32 5.35 8.72 3.21
N SER A 33 5.00 8.84 1.93
CA SER A 33 4.98 10.11 1.21
C SER A 33 3.63 10.83 1.32
N VAL A 34 2.57 10.14 1.77
CA VAL A 34 1.23 10.72 1.89
C VAL A 34 1.09 11.50 3.21
N PRO A 35 0.86 12.83 3.16
CA PRO A 35 0.64 13.61 4.37
C PRO A 35 -0.71 13.26 4.99
N VAL A 36 -0.69 12.90 6.28
CA VAL A 36 -1.90 12.44 7.00
C VAL A 36 -3.04 13.45 6.99
N ASP A 37 -2.74 14.75 6.98
CA ASP A 37 -3.74 15.82 6.92
C ASP A 37 -4.55 15.82 5.61
N GLN A 38 -3.98 15.28 4.53
CA GLN A 38 -4.66 15.17 3.24
C GLN A 38 -5.49 13.89 3.09
N ILE A 39 -5.37 12.93 4.02
CA ILE A 39 -6.13 11.68 3.97
C ILE A 39 -7.55 11.95 4.47
N ASP A 40 -8.52 11.59 3.64
CA ASP A 40 -9.93 11.53 4.01
C ASP A 40 -10.25 10.18 4.67
N SER A 41 -9.84 9.09 4.02
CA SER A 41 -10.03 7.74 4.54
C SER A 41 -8.93 6.78 4.10
N LEU A 42 -8.67 5.77 4.94
CA LEU A 42 -7.74 4.67 4.67
C LEU A 42 -8.46 3.35 4.91
N ARG A 43 -8.46 2.48 3.89
CA ARG A 43 -9.14 1.20 3.92
C ARG A 43 -8.20 0.08 3.51
N PHE A 44 -8.13 -0.95 4.34
CA PHE A 44 -7.54 -2.23 3.96
C PHE A 44 -8.51 -3.02 3.10
N MET A 45 -8.02 -3.61 2.02
CA MET A 45 -8.76 -4.53 1.15
C MET A 45 -7.98 -5.84 1.04
N THR A 46 -8.69 -6.95 1.19
CA THR A 46 -8.13 -8.29 0.95
C THR A 46 -7.74 -8.48 -0.52
N MET A 47 -6.90 -9.47 -0.81
CA MET A 47 -6.52 -9.81 -2.19
C MET A 47 -7.74 -10.05 -3.09
N SER A 48 -8.79 -10.69 -2.57
CA SER A 48 -10.04 -10.91 -3.31
C SER A 48 -10.79 -9.61 -3.59
N GLU A 49 -10.86 -8.69 -2.63
CA GLU A 49 -11.49 -7.38 -2.81
C GLU A 49 -10.71 -6.51 -3.81
N VAL A 50 -9.38 -6.50 -3.73
CA VAL A 50 -8.52 -5.80 -4.70
C VAL A 50 -8.69 -6.41 -6.09
N GLY A 51 -8.63 -7.74 -6.19
CA GLY A 51 -8.85 -8.49 -7.42
C GLY A 51 -10.15 -8.15 -8.12
N ALA A 52 -11.24 -8.03 -7.35
CA ALA A 52 -12.56 -7.71 -7.86
C ALA A 52 -12.69 -6.26 -8.36
N ARG A 53 -11.92 -5.31 -7.80
CA ARG A 53 -12.05 -3.88 -8.11
C ARG A 53 -11.01 -3.37 -9.10
N TYR A 54 -9.77 -3.80 -8.96
CA TYR A 54 -8.60 -3.26 -9.67
C TYR A 54 -7.99 -4.24 -10.67
N GLY A 55 -8.44 -5.51 -10.67
CA GLY A 55 -7.89 -6.56 -11.53
C GLY A 55 -6.81 -7.39 -10.84
N PRO A 56 -6.06 -8.22 -11.59
CA PRO A 56 -5.10 -9.16 -11.03
C PRO A 56 -4.07 -8.45 -10.16
N THR A 57 -3.86 -8.96 -8.94
CA THR A 57 -2.91 -8.40 -7.98
C THR A 57 -2.11 -9.52 -7.32
N ASN A 58 -0.90 -9.21 -6.87
CA ASN A 58 -0.04 -10.13 -6.15
C ASN A 58 -0.35 -10.20 -4.65
N GLY A 59 -1.30 -9.41 -4.14
CA GLY A 59 -1.58 -9.35 -2.71
C GLY A 59 -2.79 -8.50 -2.30
N PRO A 60 -3.02 -8.34 -0.98
CA PRO A 60 -3.95 -7.38 -0.43
C PRO A 60 -3.51 -5.93 -0.74
N GLY A 61 -4.38 -4.97 -0.51
CA GLY A 61 -4.11 -3.58 -0.83
C GLY A 61 -4.64 -2.59 0.20
N ILE A 62 -4.11 -1.38 0.14
CA ILE A 62 -4.53 -0.25 0.96
C ILE A 62 -5.05 0.84 0.03
N VAL A 63 -6.33 1.16 0.17
CA VAL A 63 -6.96 2.28 -0.53
C VAL A 63 -6.90 3.52 0.35
N VAL A 64 -6.34 4.58 -0.19
CA VAL A 64 -6.26 5.90 0.40
C VAL A 64 -7.14 6.83 -0.43
N MET A 65 -8.12 7.46 0.21
CA MET A 65 -8.85 8.56 -0.40
C MET A 65 -8.26 9.85 0.14
N LEU A 66 -7.91 10.77 -0.77
CA LEU A 66 -7.44 12.09 -0.40
C LEU A 66 -8.62 13.06 -0.40
N LYS A 67 -8.57 14.06 0.49
CA LYS A 67 -9.54 15.14 0.53
C LYS A 67 -9.57 15.86 -0.82
N GLN A 68 -10.75 15.99 -1.40
CA GLN A 68 -10.94 16.86 -2.56
C GLN A 68 -10.96 18.31 -2.06
N ARG A 69 -10.08 19.13 -2.61
CA ARG A 69 -9.92 20.55 -2.28
C ARG A 69 -11.11 21.37 -2.75
#